data_AF-A0A834XVC5-F1
#
_entry.id   AF-A0A834XVC5-F1
#
_cell.length_a   1.000
_cell.length_b   1.000
_cell.length_c   1.000
_cell.angle_alpha   90.00
_cell.angle_beta   90.00
_cell.angle_gamma   90.00
#
_symmetry.space_group_name_H-M   'P 1'
#
loop_
_entity.id
_entity.type
_entity.pdbx_description
1 polymer ?
#
loop_
_entity_poly.entity_id
_entity_poly.type
_entity_poly.pdbx_seq_one_letter_code
_entity_poly.pdbx_strand_id
1 'polypeptide(L)'
;MVDLQISKNNSETLCKLQYQYFTPPKGEIWCSAAWDSILCWPPISSSTTSKQRCPLDNGVDTSKFAERRCSVNGSWEGRGKFGEQDSPNGWTNYTPCFTPEMLMLIRKLYAGTKDAAKLRLEIAEATRTLEFVGLSISLAALVISLTIFCRFRSLRNTRTRIHKNLFVAMVIQVLIRLTLYIDQALLKSSVYGPKQGINNTPILCEASYVLLEYARTAMFMWMFVEGFFLHNMVTVSVFHQASYYRIYRLIGWGLPIVMTSGWALVTALNYHPSKCWWGYNLSVYFWILEGPRMAIILLNFLFLLNIVRVLVVKLRQSHSSEIEQAGKAVRAAVVLLPLLGITNLVSMTSAPLDKTFWFGMWSYTTHFMTSFQGLFISTLYCFLNGEVRLAVKKSISVYLSLRTAEPNNQRRSTLGASQPPQLISGKLK
;
A
#
# COMPACT_ATOMS: atom_id res chain seq x y z
N MET A 1 -11.06 -32.02 -30.17
CA MET A 1 -9.74 -31.98 -29.50
C MET A 1 -9.84 -30.96 -28.40
N VAL A 2 -10.28 -31.42 -27.22
CA VAL A 2 -10.69 -30.57 -26.10
C VAL A 2 -9.50 -30.42 -25.17
N ASP A 3 -9.06 -29.18 -24.98
CA ASP A 3 -8.18 -28.73 -23.91
C ASP A 3 -8.74 -29.16 -22.55
N LEU A 4 -8.28 -30.30 -22.05
CA LEU A 4 -8.55 -30.75 -20.69
C LEU A 4 -7.59 -30.02 -19.73
N GLN A 5 -8.05 -28.85 -19.30
CA GLN A 5 -7.89 -28.31 -17.95
C GLN A 5 -6.70 -28.85 -17.15
N ILE A 6 -5.54 -28.20 -17.32
CA ILE A 6 -4.43 -28.23 -16.37
C ILE A 6 -4.83 -27.40 -15.14
N SER A 7 -5.74 -27.98 -14.37
CA SER A 7 -6.07 -27.61 -12.99
C SER A 7 -6.56 -28.88 -12.28
N LYS A 8 -5.78 -29.95 -12.35
CA LYS A 8 -5.98 -31.09 -11.47
C LYS A 8 -5.66 -30.63 -10.05
N ASN A 9 -6.66 -30.65 -9.18
CA ASN A 9 -6.47 -30.72 -7.74
C ASN A 9 -5.52 -31.89 -7.44
N ASN A 10 -4.23 -31.59 -7.31
CA ASN A 10 -3.21 -32.53 -6.86
C ASN A 10 -3.44 -32.78 -5.36
N SER A 11 -4.43 -33.61 -5.03
CA SER A 11 -4.60 -34.12 -3.68
C SER A 11 -3.76 -35.38 -3.51
N GLU A 12 -3.32 -35.65 -2.27
CA GLU A 12 -2.63 -36.89 -1.93
C GLU A 12 -3.40 -38.13 -2.40
N THR A 13 -4.73 -38.09 -2.28
CA THR A 13 -5.64 -39.15 -2.72
C THR A 13 -5.56 -39.40 -4.22
N LEU A 14 -5.54 -38.34 -5.05
CA LEU A 14 -5.42 -38.49 -6.50
C LEU A 14 -4.05 -39.07 -6.88
N CYS A 15 -3.00 -38.66 -6.18
CA CYS A 15 -1.65 -39.19 -6.40
C CYS A 15 -1.55 -40.69 -6.09
N LYS A 16 -2.15 -41.13 -4.97
CA LYS A 16 -2.22 -42.55 -4.60
C LYS A 16 -3.02 -43.37 -5.61
N LEU A 17 -4.17 -42.86 -6.06
CA LEU A 17 -5.01 -43.52 -7.07
C LEU A 17 -4.27 -43.66 -8.42
N GLN A 18 -3.49 -42.66 -8.82
CA GLN A 18 -2.77 -42.67 -10.09
C GLN A 18 -1.74 -43.80 -10.20
N TYR A 19 -1.15 -44.24 -9.08
CA TYR A 19 -0.11 -45.27 -9.05
C TYR A 19 -0.48 -46.51 -8.21
N GLN A 20 -1.76 -46.69 -7.89
CA GLN A 20 -2.24 -47.79 -7.03
C GLN A 20 -1.94 -49.18 -7.61
N TYR A 21 -1.93 -49.31 -8.95
CA TYR A 21 -1.72 -50.58 -9.65
C TYR A 21 -0.28 -50.76 -10.15
N PHE A 22 0.64 -49.85 -9.82
CA PHE A 22 2.03 -49.98 -10.24
C PHE A 22 2.72 -51.09 -9.44
N THR A 23 3.24 -52.10 -10.13
CA THR A 23 4.09 -53.15 -9.55
C THR A 23 5.48 -53.09 -10.16
N PRO A 24 6.55 -52.99 -9.35
CA PRO A 24 7.91 -52.98 -9.88
C PRO A 24 8.25 -54.30 -10.58
N PRO A 25 9.03 -54.29 -11.67
CA PRO A 25 9.54 -55.50 -12.32
C PRO A 25 10.30 -56.40 -11.34
N LYS A 26 10.21 -57.72 -11.53
CA LYS A 26 10.86 -58.70 -10.63
C LYS A 26 12.38 -58.52 -10.66
N GLY A 27 12.98 -58.33 -9.48
CA GLY A 27 14.43 -58.18 -9.31
C GLY A 27 14.94 -56.73 -9.37
N GLU A 28 14.07 -55.75 -9.62
CA GLU A 28 14.44 -54.34 -9.63
C GLU A 28 14.03 -53.62 -8.33
N ILE A 29 14.88 -52.72 -7.87
CA ILE A 29 14.61 -51.86 -6.70
C ILE A 29 14.05 -50.54 -7.20
N TRP A 30 12.92 -50.10 -6.64
CA TRP A 30 12.22 -48.89 -7.05
C TRP A 30 11.85 -48.05 -5.83
N CYS A 31 11.84 -46.73 -6.01
CA CYS A 31 11.16 -45.82 -5.10
C CYS A 31 9.67 -45.80 -5.41
N SER A 32 8.83 -45.91 -4.37
CA SER A 32 7.37 -45.83 -4.50
C SER A 32 6.90 -44.42 -4.87
N ALA A 33 5.68 -44.33 -5.43
CA ALA A 33 5.03 -43.04 -5.68
C ALA A 33 4.92 -42.24 -4.38
N ALA A 34 5.19 -40.93 -4.47
CA ALA A 34 5.20 -40.07 -3.28
C ALA A 34 4.54 -38.73 -3.56
N TRP A 35 3.79 -38.25 -2.57
CA TRP A 35 3.20 -36.92 -2.56
C TRP A 35 3.98 -36.03 -1.59
N ASP A 36 4.50 -34.89 -2.07
CA ASP A 36 5.31 -33.97 -1.26
C ASP A 36 4.55 -32.68 -0.85
N SER A 37 3.22 -32.73 -0.87
CA SER A 37 2.31 -31.59 -0.66
C SER A 37 2.23 -30.59 -1.82
N ILE A 38 3.01 -30.78 -2.90
CA ILE A 38 3.04 -29.88 -4.06
C ILE A 38 2.91 -30.65 -5.38
N LEU A 39 3.77 -31.66 -5.58
CA LEU A 39 3.84 -32.50 -6.77
C LEU A 39 3.67 -33.99 -6.42
N CYS A 40 3.04 -34.71 -7.35
CA CYS A 40 2.88 -36.15 -7.28
C CYS A 40 4.02 -36.82 -8.03
N TRP A 41 4.91 -37.50 -7.32
CA TRP A 41 6.10 -38.14 -7.87
C TRP A 41 5.80 -39.57 -8.33
N PRO A 42 6.09 -39.90 -9.61
CA PRO A 42 5.92 -41.26 -10.11
C PRO A 42 6.92 -42.23 -9.46
N PRO A 43 6.59 -43.52 -9.40
CA PRO A 43 7.56 -44.57 -9.10
C PRO A 43 8.73 -44.51 -10.08
N ILE A 44 9.95 -44.67 -9.59
CA ILE A 44 11.16 -44.64 -10.41
C ILE A 44 12.20 -45.65 -9.91
N SER A 45 13.04 -46.17 -10.81
CA SER A 45 14.07 -47.15 -10.46
C SER A 45 15.14 -46.57 -9.53
N SER A 46 15.78 -47.43 -8.75
CA SER A 46 16.85 -47.03 -7.84
C SER A 46 17.99 -46.31 -8.56
N SER A 47 18.68 -45.42 -7.85
CA SER A 47 19.80 -44.62 -8.36
C SER A 47 19.47 -43.65 -9.50
N THR A 48 18.19 -43.38 -9.77
CA THR A 48 17.76 -42.44 -10.81
C THR A 48 17.15 -41.16 -10.22
N THR A 49 17.09 -40.12 -11.05
CA THR A 49 16.53 -38.81 -10.69
C THR A 49 15.26 -38.56 -11.49
N SER A 50 14.16 -38.32 -10.78
CA SER A 50 12.89 -37.89 -11.36
C SER A 50 12.90 -36.37 -11.54
N LYS A 51 12.40 -35.89 -12.68
CA LYS A 51 12.24 -34.47 -12.97
C LYS A 51 10.81 -34.17 -13.37
N GLN A 52 10.23 -33.13 -12.78
CA GLN A 52 8.90 -32.65 -13.12
C GLN A 52 8.92 -31.15 -13.31
N ARG A 53 8.05 -30.62 -14.19
CA ARG A 53 7.93 -29.18 -14.38
C ARG A 53 7.56 -28.50 -13.07
N CYS A 54 8.14 -27.33 -12.83
CA CYS A 54 7.84 -26.58 -11.63
C CYS A 54 6.34 -26.25 -11.54
N PRO A 55 5.75 -26.30 -10.33
CA PRO A 55 4.33 -26.05 -10.13
C PRO A 55 3.97 -24.62 -10.54
N LEU A 56 2.72 -24.43 -10.95
CA LEU A 56 2.18 -23.10 -11.21
C LEU A 56 1.88 -22.41 -9.86
N ASP A 57 2.85 -21.65 -9.36
CA ASP A 57 2.71 -20.86 -8.14
C ASP A 57 3.47 -19.53 -8.24
N ASN A 58 3.16 -18.60 -7.33
CA ASN A 58 3.74 -17.27 -7.30
C ASN A 58 5.27 -17.33 -7.03
N GLY A 59 6.05 -16.65 -7.87
CA GLY A 59 7.53 -16.64 -7.73
C GLY A 59 8.24 -17.88 -8.26
N VAL A 60 7.53 -18.73 -9.00
CA VAL A 60 8.04 -19.97 -9.58
C VAL A 60 8.11 -19.88 -11.11
N ASP A 61 9.26 -20.28 -11.66
CA ASP A 61 9.49 -20.38 -13.09
C ASP A 61 9.05 -21.75 -13.62
N THR A 62 7.88 -21.78 -14.26
CA THR A 62 7.27 -23.01 -14.82
C THR A 62 8.03 -23.60 -16.02
N SER A 63 9.01 -22.88 -16.59
CA SER A 63 9.88 -23.40 -17.64
C SER A 63 10.96 -24.35 -17.09
N LYS A 64 11.21 -24.29 -15.79
CA LYS A 64 12.23 -25.09 -15.09
C LYS A 64 11.64 -26.37 -14.50
N PHE A 65 12.51 -27.19 -13.92
CA PHE A 65 12.17 -28.50 -13.36
C PHE A 65 12.55 -28.59 -11.89
N ALA A 66 11.65 -29.17 -11.09
CA ALA A 66 11.95 -29.69 -9.77
C ALA A 66 12.59 -31.08 -9.92
N GLU A 67 13.52 -31.41 -9.04
CA GLU A 67 14.27 -32.66 -9.11
C GLU A 67 14.16 -33.44 -7.79
N ARG A 68 14.05 -34.76 -7.90
CA ARG A 68 13.95 -35.66 -6.76
C ARG A 68 14.67 -36.96 -7.04
N ARG A 69 15.48 -37.44 -6.10
CA ARG A 69 16.41 -38.55 -6.33
C ARG A 69 16.06 -39.80 -5.53
N CYS A 70 16.09 -40.94 -6.21
CA CYS A 70 15.89 -42.25 -5.62
C CYS A 70 17.25 -42.86 -5.24
N SER A 71 17.38 -43.28 -3.98
CA SER A 71 18.58 -43.95 -3.46
C SER A 71 18.75 -45.35 -4.06
N VAL A 72 19.94 -45.91 -3.89
CA VAL A 72 20.26 -47.31 -4.22
C VAL A 72 19.37 -48.30 -3.47
N ASN A 73 18.92 -47.95 -2.26
CA ASN A 73 18.11 -48.82 -1.39
C ASN A 73 16.61 -48.76 -1.70
N GLY A 74 16.18 -48.03 -2.73
CA GLY A 74 14.75 -47.87 -3.06
C GLY A 74 13.99 -46.90 -2.15
N SER A 75 14.72 -46.08 -1.38
CA SER A 75 14.16 -44.98 -0.60
C SER A 75 14.44 -43.62 -1.23
N TRP A 76 13.53 -42.67 -1.05
CA TRP A 76 13.75 -41.29 -1.50
C TRP A 76 14.86 -40.62 -0.67
N GLU A 77 15.80 -39.94 -1.33
CA GLU A 77 16.92 -39.29 -0.64
C GLU A 77 16.47 -38.09 0.21
N GLY A 78 17.06 -37.93 1.40
CA GLY A 78 16.81 -36.81 2.31
C GLY A 78 17.62 -35.54 1.97
N ARG A 79 17.41 -34.46 2.74
CA ARG A 79 18.15 -33.21 2.57
C ARG A 79 19.54 -33.32 3.21
N GLY A 80 20.58 -33.51 2.39
CA GLY A 80 21.99 -33.45 2.83
C GLY A 80 22.69 -34.82 2.94
N LYS A 81 24.00 -34.80 3.23
CA LYS A 81 24.87 -36.00 3.27
C LYS A 81 24.80 -36.78 4.59
N PHE A 82 24.26 -36.19 5.65
CA PHE A 82 24.07 -36.82 6.96
C PHE A 82 22.68 -36.44 7.47
N GLY A 83 21.78 -37.42 7.57
CA GLY A 83 20.34 -37.24 7.73
C GLY A 83 19.93 -36.24 8.81
N GLU A 84 19.51 -35.05 8.39
CA GLU A 84 18.53 -34.27 9.15
C GLU A 84 17.19 -35.04 8.99
N GLN A 85 17.02 -36.05 9.86
CA GLN A 85 15.89 -36.96 10.06
C GLN A 85 14.97 -37.20 8.85
N ASP A 86 15.13 -38.39 8.27
CA ASP A 86 14.31 -38.99 7.24
C ASP A 86 12.81 -38.68 7.42
N SER A 87 12.33 -37.64 6.74
CA SER A 87 10.92 -37.63 6.40
C SER A 87 10.70 -38.88 5.53
N PRO A 88 9.74 -39.77 5.86
CA PRO A 88 9.50 -40.97 5.06
C PRO A 88 9.20 -40.65 3.59
N ASN A 89 8.82 -39.40 3.30
CA ASN A 89 8.54 -38.89 1.98
C ASN A 89 9.74 -38.21 1.28
N GLY A 90 10.99 -38.36 1.78
CA GLY A 90 12.21 -37.82 1.13
C GLY A 90 12.24 -36.30 0.89
N TRP A 91 13.29 -35.81 0.23
CA TRP A 91 13.49 -34.40 -0.09
C TRP A 91 13.40 -34.13 -1.60
N THR A 92 12.68 -33.06 -1.95
CA THR A 92 12.59 -32.55 -3.32
C THR A 92 13.38 -31.25 -3.47
N ASN A 93 14.20 -31.15 -4.52
CA ASN A 93 14.94 -29.96 -4.87
C ASN A 93 14.08 -28.99 -5.72
N TYR A 94 13.47 -28.01 -5.05
CA TYR A 94 12.75 -26.90 -5.69
C TYR A 94 13.62 -25.66 -5.93
N THR A 95 14.91 -25.67 -5.57
CA THR A 95 15.78 -24.50 -5.75
C THR A 95 15.83 -23.98 -7.19
N PRO A 96 15.87 -24.83 -8.23
CA PRO A 96 15.84 -24.36 -9.61
C PRO A 96 14.53 -23.65 -9.98
N CYS A 97 13.43 -23.98 -9.32
CA CYS A 97 12.11 -23.44 -9.62
C CYS A 97 11.94 -21.97 -9.25
N PHE A 98 12.73 -21.43 -8.32
CA PHE A 98 12.60 -20.03 -7.92
C PHE A 98 13.23 -19.08 -8.94
N THR A 99 12.60 -17.92 -9.11
CA THR A 99 13.20 -16.82 -9.87
C THR A 99 14.49 -16.33 -9.18
N PRO A 100 15.49 -15.83 -9.94
CA PRO A 100 16.75 -15.36 -9.34
C PRO A 100 16.53 -14.27 -8.29
N GLU A 101 15.53 -13.43 -8.50
CA GLU A 101 15.02 -12.43 -7.57
C GLU A 101 14.59 -13.07 -6.24
N MET A 102 13.65 -14.03 -6.30
CA MET A 102 13.11 -14.71 -5.12
C MET A 102 14.21 -15.48 -4.37
N LEU A 103 15.15 -16.07 -5.10
CA LEU A 103 16.28 -16.78 -4.51
C LEU A 103 17.21 -15.83 -3.72
N MET A 104 17.43 -14.62 -4.21
CA MET A 104 18.16 -13.58 -3.46
C MET A 104 17.44 -13.23 -2.14
N LEU A 105 16.11 -13.07 -2.19
CA LEU A 105 15.32 -12.74 -1.02
C LEU A 105 15.33 -13.87 0.02
N ILE A 106 15.12 -15.11 -0.41
CA ILE A 106 15.19 -16.30 0.46
C ILE A 106 16.56 -16.40 1.11
N ARG A 107 17.65 -16.24 0.33
CA ARG A 107 19.02 -16.27 0.87
C ARG A 107 19.26 -15.20 1.92
N LYS A 108 18.80 -13.97 1.69
CA LYS A 108 18.95 -12.88 2.67
C LYS A 108 18.08 -13.09 3.92
N LEU A 109 16.87 -13.61 3.76
CA LEU A 109 15.94 -13.84 4.87
C LEU A 109 16.44 -14.95 5.80
N TYR A 110 16.96 -16.04 5.23
CA TYR A 110 17.52 -17.19 5.94
C TYR A 110 19.03 -17.07 6.23
N ALA A 111 19.66 -15.93 5.96
CA ALA A 111 21.05 -15.71 6.31
C ALA A 111 21.22 -15.66 7.84
N GLY A 112 22.08 -16.54 8.39
CA GLY A 112 22.36 -16.63 9.83
C GLY A 112 21.66 -17.83 10.49
N THR A 113 21.23 -17.67 11.75
CA THR A 113 20.60 -18.74 12.53
C THR A 113 19.12 -18.92 12.16
N LYS A 114 18.59 -20.14 12.37
CA LYS A 114 17.15 -20.45 12.16
C LYS A 114 16.25 -19.50 12.97
N ASP A 115 16.68 -19.08 14.16
CA ASP A 115 15.93 -18.15 15.03
C ASP A 115 15.89 -16.71 14.48
N ALA A 116 16.99 -16.23 13.87
CA ALA A 116 17.02 -14.93 13.22
C ALA A 116 16.06 -14.89 12.01
N ALA A 117 15.95 -15.98 11.25
CA ALA A 117 15.01 -16.07 10.14
C ALA A 117 13.54 -16.05 10.61
N LYS A 118 13.21 -16.78 11.69
CA LYS A 118 11.88 -16.74 12.31
C LYS A 118 11.52 -15.33 12.79
N LEU A 119 12.44 -14.66 13.49
CA LEU A 119 12.22 -13.30 13.96
C LEU A 119 11.97 -12.31 12.82
N ARG A 120 12.71 -12.41 11.70
CA ARG A 120 12.46 -11.56 10.51
C ARG A 120 11.08 -11.79 9.90
N LEU A 121 10.60 -13.03 9.85
CA LEU A 121 9.27 -13.38 9.38
C LEU A 121 8.16 -12.83 10.29
N GLU A 122 8.33 -12.98 11.61
CA GLU A 122 7.41 -12.40 12.60
C GLU A 122 7.33 -10.88 12.49
N ILE A 123 8.49 -10.21 12.35
CA ILE A 123 8.54 -8.75 12.13
C ILE A 123 7.78 -8.38 10.84
N ALA A 124 7.95 -9.12 9.75
CA ALA A 124 7.23 -8.85 8.50
C ALA A 124 5.71 -9.01 8.63
N GLU A 125 5.24 -10.00 9.40
CA GLU A 125 3.81 -10.19 9.65
C GLU A 125 3.23 -9.12 10.58
N ALA A 126 3.95 -8.76 11.64
CA ALA A 126 3.57 -7.70 12.57
C ALA A 126 3.50 -6.33 11.88
N THR A 127 4.51 -6.00 11.07
CA THR A 127 4.52 -4.74 10.29
C THR A 127 3.41 -4.70 9.25
N ARG A 128 3.09 -5.80 8.57
CA ARG A 128 1.94 -5.87 7.66
C ARG A 128 0.61 -5.60 8.36
N THR A 129 0.44 -6.10 9.58
CA THR A 129 -0.75 -5.84 10.41
C THR A 129 -0.82 -4.36 10.81
N LEU A 130 0.31 -3.79 11.23
CA LEU A 130 0.43 -2.37 11.54
C LEU A 130 0.08 -1.50 10.34
N GLU A 131 0.56 -1.83 9.15
CA GLU A 131 0.25 -1.10 7.93
C GLU A 131 -1.25 -1.11 7.62
N PHE A 132 -1.88 -2.28 7.71
CA PHE A 132 -3.31 -2.42 7.44
C PHE A 132 -4.16 -1.54 8.36
N VAL A 133 -3.86 -1.55 9.66
CA VAL A 133 -4.56 -0.72 10.66
C VAL A 133 -4.28 0.77 10.42
N GLY A 134 -3.01 1.14 10.22
CA GLY A 134 -2.61 2.53 10.01
C GLY A 134 -3.21 3.15 8.75
N LEU A 135 -3.23 2.41 7.63
CA LEU A 135 -3.85 2.84 6.38
C LEU A 135 -5.36 3.03 6.52
N SER A 136 -6.04 2.18 7.29
CA SER A 136 -7.48 2.28 7.55
C SER A 136 -7.83 3.56 8.33
N ILE A 137 -7.05 3.87 9.38
CA ILE A 137 -7.21 5.10 10.16
C ILE A 137 -6.91 6.33 9.29
N SER A 138 -5.82 6.29 8.52
CA SER A 138 -5.45 7.36 7.59
C SER A 138 -6.55 7.61 6.55
N LEU A 139 -7.15 6.56 5.99
CA LEU A 139 -8.25 6.68 5.03
C LEU A 139 -9.44 7.41 5.63
N ALA A 140 -9.88 7.03 6.83
CA ALA A 140 -10.99 7.69 7.51
C ALA A 140 -10.71 9.19 7.72
N ALA A 141 -9.51 9.54 8.20
CA ALA A 141 -9.10 10.94 8.38
C ALA A 141 -9.10 11.73 7.06
N LEU A 142 -8.55 11.15 5.98
CA LEU A 142 -8.50 11.78 4.65
C LEU A 142 -9.90 12.03 4.08
N VAL A 143 -10.81 11.06 4.20
CA VAL A 143 -12.20 11.17 3.72
C VAL A 143 -12.96 12.26 4.47
N ILE A 144 -12.82 12.31 5.80
CA ILE A 144 -13.41 13.38 6.63
C ILE A 144 -12.89 14.74 6.18
N SER A 145 -11.58 14.88 6.01
CA SER A 145 -10.96 16.15 5.60
C SER A 145 -11.34 16.59 4.19
N LEU A 146 -11.42 15.66 3.23
CA LEU A 146 -11.93 15.93 1.89
C LEU A 146 -13.38 16.42 1.93
N THR A 147 -14.22 15.77 2.75
CA THR A 147 -15.62 16.15 2.92
C THR A 147 -15.75 17.58 3.46
N ILE A 148 -14.96 17.94 4.48
CA ILE A 148 -14.89 19.30 5.04
C ILE A 148 -14.50 20.29 3.93
N PHE A 149 -13.38 20.06 3.25
CA PHE A 149 -12.91 20.99 2.22
C PHE A 149 -13.85 21.12 1.02
N CYS A 150 -14.61 20.07 0.68
CA CYS A 150 -15.63 20.12 -0.36
C CYS A 150 -16.90 20.86 0.08
N ARG A 151 -17.31 20.73 1.35
CA ARG A 151 -18.54 21.33 1.87
C ARG A 151 -18.44 22.84 2.09
N PHE A 152 -17.28 23.34 2.54
CA PHE A 152 -17.08 24.74 2.89
C PHE A 152 -16.53 25.56 1.71
N ARG A 153 -17.44 26.28 1.04
CA ARG A 153 -17.06 27.18 -0.09
C ARG A 153 -16.10 28.29 0.33
N SER A 154 -16.14 28.75 1.59
CA SER A 154 -15.27 29.83 2.08
C SER A 154 -13.78 29.46 2.09
N LEU A 155 -13.45 28.16 2.09
CA LEU A 155 -12.07 27.67 2.11
C LEU A 155 -11.50 27.48 0.69
N ARG A 156 -12.21 27.89 -0.38
CA ARG A 156 -11.85 27.57 -1.76
C ARG A 156 -10.81 28.55 -2.33
N ASN A 157 -9.54 28.30 -2.03
CA ASN A 157 -8.38 29.05 -2.51
C ASN A 157 -7.47 28.15 -3.38
N THR A 158 -6.49 28.73 -4.10
CA THR A 158 -5.57 27.95 -4.94
C THR A 158 -4.78 26.92 -4.12
N ARG A 159 -4.33 27.29 -2.91
CA ARG A 159 -3.64 26.39 -1.97
C ARG A 159 -4.51 25.19 -1.59
N THR A 160 -5.77 25.41 -1.21
CA THR A 160 -6.66 24.32 -0.80
C THR A 160 -7.09 23.45 -1.97
N ARG A 161 -7.08 23.95 -3.21
CA ARG A 161 -7.23 23.11 -4.41
C ARG A 161 -6.06 22.15 -4.59
N ILE A 162 -4.82 22.59 -4.36
CA ILE A 162 -3.64 21.71 -4.41
C ILE A 162 -3.74 20.64 -3.32
N HIS A 163 -4.04 21.04 -2.08
CA HIS A 163 -4.26 20.12 -0.95
C HIS A 163 -5.33 19.06 -1.22
N LYS A 164 -6.46 19.46 -1.84
CA LYS A 164 -7.51 18.52 -2.25
C LYS A 164 -7.00 17.47 -3.24
N ASN A 165 -6.23 17.88 -4.25
CA ASN A 165 -5.71 16.91 -5.23
C ASN A 165 -4.71 15.94 -4.58
N LEU A 166 -3.86 16.43 -3.66
CA LEU A 166 -2.99 15.54 -2.87
C LEU A 166 -3.80 14.54 -2.05
N PHE A 167 -4.85 15.00 -1.36
CA PHE A 167 -5.72 14.12 -0.57
C PHE A 167 -6.44 13.10 -1.44
N VAL A 168 -6.92 13.49 -2.62
CA VAL A 168 -7.53 12.57 -3.59
C VAL A 168 -6.51 11.53 -4.04
N ALA A 169 -5.28 11.92 -4.39
CA ALA A 169 -4.22 10.99 -4.77
C ALA A 169 -3.88 10.00 -3.64
N MET A 170 -3.81 10.48 -2.39
CA MET A 170 -3.61 9.63 -1.21
C MET A 170 -4.78 8.67 -0.97
N VAL A 171 -6.02 9.13 -1.09
CA VAL A 171 -7.20 8.25 -0.94
C VAL A 171 -7.20 7.16 -2.00
N ILE A 172 -6.95 7.50 -3.26
CA ILE A 172 -6.88 6.51 -4.35
C ILE A 172 -5.78 5.49 -4.05
N GLN A 173 -4.58 5.95 -3.68
CA GLN A 173 -3.45 5.08 -3.36
C GLN A 173 -3.73 4.15 -2.16
N VAL A 174 -4.32 4.69 -1.08
CA VAL A 174 -4.66 3.91 0.12
C VAL A 174 -5.77 2.89 -0.18
N LEU A 175 -6.80 3.27 -0.94
CA LEU A 175 -7.89 2.37 -1.33
C LEU A 175 -7.37 1.17 -2.13
N ILE A 176 -6.59 1.42 -3.19
CA ILE A 176 -6.03 0.34 -4.02
C ILE A 176 -5.14 -0.58 -3.18
N ARG A 177 -4.28 0.00 -2.33
CA ARG A 177 -3.39 -0.78 -1.46
C ARG A 177 -4.17 -1.65 -0.48
N LEU A 178 -5.20 -1.11 0.17
CA LEU A 178 -6.07 -1.87 1.08
C LEU A 178 -6.84 -2.97 0.34
N THR A 179 -7.37 -2.71 -0.86
CA THR A 179 -8.05 -3.73 -1.67
C THR A 179 -7.12 -4.90 -1.99
N LEU A 180 -5.87 -4.63 -2.40
CA LEU A 180 -4.87 -5.66 -2.64
C LEU A 180 -4.49 -6.43 -1.37
N TYR A 181 -4.41 -5.76 -0.22
CA TYR A 181 -4.11 -6.41 1.06
C TYR A 181 -5.24 -7.31 1.53
N ILE A 182 -6.50 -6.89 1.34
CA ILE A 182 -7.68 -7.71 1.66
C ILE A 182 -7.73 -8.94 0.75
N ASP A 183 -7.51 -8.79 -0.56
CA ASP A 183 -7.45 -9.93 -1.50
C ASP A 183 -6.37 -10.94 -1.10
N GLN A 184 -5.16 -10.47 -0.78
CA GLN A 184 -4.08 -11.33 -0.27
C GLN A 184 -4.42 -12.02 1.06
N ALA A 185 -5.12 -11.33 1.97
CA ALA A 185 -5.55 -11.91 3.24
C ALA A 185 -6.63 -12.99 3.05
N LEU A 186 -7.58 -12.76 2.15
CA LEU A 186 -8.63 -13.73 1.81
C LEU A 186 -8.03 -14.99 1.16
N LEU A 187 -7.05 -14.81 0.26
CA LEU A 187 -6.30 -15.91 -0.36
C LEU A 187 -5.52 -16.76 0.66
N LYS A 188 -4.96 -16.15 1.71
CA LYS A 188 -4.26 -16.89 2.80
C LYS A 188 -5.24 -17.68 3.67
N SER A 189 -6.48 -17.20 3.82
CA SER A 189 -7.52 -17.83 4.66
C SER A 189 -8.21 -19.02 3.97
N SER A 190 -8.31 -19.03 2.63
CA SER A 190 -8.95 -20.12 1.87
C SER A 190 -8.03 -21.34 1.73
N VAL A 191 -7.87 -22.12 2.80
CA VAL A 191 -7.11 -23.38 2.78
C VAL A 191 -7.88 -24.52 2.10
N TYR A 192 -9.21 -24.41 1.99
CA TYR A 192 -10.10 -25.49 1.51
C TYR A 192 -11.17 -25.05 0.49
N GLY A 193 -10.90 -24.04 -0.34
CA GLY A 193 -11.82 -23.59 -1.40
C GLY A 193 -11.10 -23.31 -2.72
N PRO A 194 -11.80 -23.29 -3.87
CA PRO A 194 -11.20 -22.85 -5.12
C PRO A 194 -10.64 -21.43 -4.92
N LYS A 195 -9.35 -21.23 -5.25
CA LYS A 195 -8.64 -19.94 -5.14
C LYS A 195 -9.24 -18.91 -6.09
N GLN A 196 -10.43 -18.41 -5.79
CA GLN A 196 -11.09 -17.32 -6.53
C GLN A 196 -10.66 -15.99 -5.90
N GLY A 197 -9.62 -15.38 -6.46
CA GLY A 197 -9.15 -14.04 -6.11
C GLY A 197 -8.69 -13.29 -7.36
N ILE A 198 -8.18 -12.07 -7.21
CA ILE A 198 -7.69 -11.23 -8.33
C ILE A 198 -6.64 -11.97 -9.18
N ASN A 199 -5.88 -12.89 -8.58
CA ASN A 199 -4.88 -13.73 -9.23
C ASN A 199 -5.46 -14.72 -10.27
N ASN A 200 -6.75 -15.03 -10.21
CA ASN A 200 -7.40 -15.93 -11.17
C ASN A 200 -7.66 -15.24 -12.53
N THR A 201 -7.68 -13.90 -12.54
CA THR A 201 -7.83 -13.05 -13.72
C THR A 201 -6.53 -12.28 -13.99
N PRO A 202 -5.63 -12.77 -14.86
CA PRO A 202 -4.29 -12.20 -15.03
C PRO A 202 -4.33 -10.71 -15.42
N ILE A 203 -5.25 -10.33 -16.30
CA ILE A 203 -5.43 -8.93 -16.75
C ILE A 203 -5.82 -8.01 -15.59
N LEU A 204 -6.73 -8.46 -14.71
CA LEU A 204 -7.18 -7.65 -13.57
C LEU A 204 -6.09 -7.52 -12.51
N CYS A 205 -5.31 -8.57 -12.28
CA CYS A 205 -4.13 -8.48 -11.42
C CYS A 205 -3.13 -7.46 -11.95
N GLU A 206 -2.70 -7.60 -13.22
CA GLU A 206 -1.71 -6.71 -13.83
C GLU A 206 -2.17 -5.26 -13.80
N ALA A 207 -3.44 -5.01 -14.16
CA ALA A 207 -4.04 -3.68 -14.10
C ALA A 207 -4.05 -3.11 -12.67
N SER A 208 -4.31 -3.94 -11.65
CA SER A 208 -4.33 -3.50 -10.25
C SER A 208 -2.95 -3.07 -9.75
N TYR A 209 -1.88 -3.78 -10.12
CA TYR A 209 -0.50 -3.39 -9.79
C TYR A 209 -0.04 -2.16 -10.57
N VAL A 210 -0.38 -2.03 -11.85
CA VAL A 210 -0.13 -0.81 -12.63
C VAL A 210 -0.86 0.38 -12.01
N LEU A 211 -2.10 0.20 -11.60
CA LEU A 211 -2.90 1.25 -10.96
C LEU A 211 -2.33 1.64 -9.58
N LEU A 212 -1.83 0.67 -8.81
CA LEU A 212 -1.15 0.92 -7.54
C LEU A 212 0.10 1.79 -7.76
N GLU A 213 0.96 1.44 -8.72
CA GLU A 213 2.17 2.19 -9.04
C GLU A 213 1.84 3.58 -9.59
N TYR A 214 0.77 3.70 -10.38
CA TYR A 214 0.26 5.00 -10.83
C TYR A 214 -0.19 5.86 -9.66
N ALA A 215 -1.05 5.34 -8.78
CA ALA A 215 -1.56 6.07 -7.63
C ALA A 215 -0.42 6.49 -6.67
N ARG A 216 0.57 5.61 -6.45
CA ARG A 216 1.77 5.92 -5.68
C ARG A 216 2.59 7.04 -6.33
N THR A 217 2.82 6.99 -7.64
CA THR A 217 3.54 8.04 -8.38
C THR A 217 2.80 9.37 -8.35
N ALA A 218 1.48 9.35 -8.56
CA ALA A 218 0.64 10.55 -8.51
C ALA A 218 0.65 11.20 -7.12
N MET A 219 0.61 10.40 -6.05
CA MET A 219 0.76 10.90 -4.68
C MET A 219 2.09 11.64 -4.48
N PHE A 220 3.22 11.04 -4.88
CA PHE A 220 4.53 11.70 -4.80
C PHE A 220 4.60 12.96 -5.67
N MET A 221 3.99 12.95 -6.84
CA MET A 221 3.97 14.11 -7.72
C MET A 221 3.12 15.25 -7.16
N TRP A 222 1.98 14.96 -6.55
CA TRP A 222 1.20 15.97 -5.84
C TRP A 222 1.91 16.50 -4.61
N MET A 223 2.66 15.66 -3.89
CA MET A 223 3.51 16.10 -2.79
C MET A 223 4.60 17.06 -3.28
N PHE A 224 5.21 16.77 -4.44
CA PHE A 224 6.16 17.67 -5.09
C PHE A 224 5.54 19.00 -5.50
N VAL A 225 4.40 18.96 -6.20
CA VAL A 225 3.68 20.16 -6.63
C VAL A 225 3.35 21.04 -5.43
N GLU A 226 2.95 20.43 -4.32
CA GLU A 226 2.68 21.15 -3.08
C GLU A 226 3.96 21.77 -2.47
N GLY A 227 5.04 20.99 -2.36
CA GLY A 227 6.32 21.48 -1.86
C GLY A 227 6.89 22.64 -2.69
N PHE A 228 6.84 22.50 -4.02
CA PHE A 228 7.24 23.54 -4.97
C PHE A 228 6.36 24.79 -4.87
N PHE A 229 5.04 24.60 -4.77
CA PHE A 229 4.10 25.72 -4.59
C PHE A 229 4.38 26.49 -3.29
N LEU A 230 4.58 25.79 -2.17
CA LEU A 230 4.92 26.41 -0.89
C LEU A 230 6.27 27.12 -0.94
N HIS A 231 7.27 26.51 -1.57
CA HIS A 231 8.59 27.11 -1.76
C HIS A 231 8.46 28.46 -2.49
N ASN A 232 7.84 28.47 -3.67
CA ASN A 232 7.70 29.68 -4.47
C ASN A 232 6.89 30.78 -3.76
N MET A 233 5.84 30.40 -3.03
CA MET A 233 5.02 31.35 -2.27
C MET A 233 5.84 32.05 -1.17
N VAL A 234 6.73 31.31 -0.49
CA VAL A 234 7.53 31.83 0.63
C VAL A 234 8.76 32.62 0.14
N THR A 235 9.40 32.19 -0.94
CA THR A 235 10.68 32.73 -1.42
C THR A 235 10.54 33.84 -2.46
N VAL A 236 9.63 33.69 -3.43
CA VAL A 236 9.61 34.58 -4.61
C VAL A 236 8.45 35.59 -4.61
N SER A 237 7.52 35.48 -3.65
CA SER A 237 6.47 36.46 -3.28
C SER A 237 5.59 37.14 -4.36
N VAL A 238 5.76 36.92 -5.66
CA VAL A 238 5.13 37.78 -6.70
C VAL A 238 4.80 37.03 -8.00
N PHE A 239 3.87 36.07 -8.07
CA PHE A 239 3.45 35.55 -9.39
C PHE A 239 1.97 35.15 -9.55
N HIS A 240 1.47 35.40 -10.76
CA HIS A 240 0.07 35.40 -11.23
C HIS A 240 -0.59 33.99 -11.19
N GLN A 241 -1.68 33.84 -10.40
CA GLN A 241 -2.16 32.54 -9.87
C GLN A 241 -2.99 31.65 -10.81
N ALA A 242 -3.63 32.18 -11.86
CA ALA A 242 -4.65 31.42 -12.61
C ALA A 242 -4.08 30.51 -13.72
N SER A 243 -3.09 30.98 -14.50
CA SER A 243 -2.52 30.23 -15.62
C SER A 243 -1.66 29.04 -15.14
N TYR A 244 -0.89 29.24 -14.07
CA TYR A 244 0.00 28.21 -13.51
C TYR A 244 -0.71 27.02 -12.87
N TYR A 245 -1.94 27.18 -12.36
CA TYR A 245 -2.70 26.06 -11.80
C TYR A 245 -2.98 24.95 -12.83
N ARG A 246 -3.20 25.30 -14.10
CA ARG A 246 -3.37 24.31 -15.18
C ARG A 246 -2.10 23.47 -15.37
N ILE A 247 -0.94 24.10 -15.32
CA ILE A 247 0.37 23.45 -15.41
C ILE A 247 0.57 22.51 -14.22
N TYR A 248 0.32 22.96 -12.98
CA TYR A 248 0.42 22.10 -11.80
C TYR A 248 -0.47 20.86 -11.87
N ARG A 249 -1.68 20.98 -12.42
CA ARG A 249 -2.58 19.84 -12.62
C ARG A 249 -2.07 18.86 -13.69
N LEU A 250 -1.53 19.36 -14.79
CA LEU A 250 -0.90 18.52 -15.83
C LEU A 250 0.32 17.79 -15.29
N ILE A 251 1.14 18.48 -14.49
CA ILE A 251 2.31 17.89 -13.83
C ILE A 251 1.87 16.82 -12.81
N GLY A 252 0.91 17.14 -11.94
CA GLY A 252 0.48 16.26 -10.85
C GLY A 252 -0.22 14.98 -11.30
N TRP A 253 -1.00 15.00 -12.39
CA TRP A 253 -1.72 13.82 -12.89
C TRP A 253 -1.16 13.25 -14.19
N GLY A 254 -0.68 14.10 -15.10
CA GLY A 254 -0.22 13.67 -16.43
C GLY A 254 1.17 13.03 -16.41
N LEU A 255 2.15 13.64 -15.72
CA LEU A 255 3.51 13.08 -15.65
C LEU A 255 3.54 11.66 -15.04
N PRO A 256 2.80 11.38 -13.95
CA PRO A 256 2.67 10.01 -13.44
C PRO A 256 2.19 9.00 -14.48
N ILE A 257 1.24 9.34 -15.36
CA ILE A 257 0.75 8.44 -16.42
C ILE A 257 1.87 8.09 -17.38
N VAL A 258 2.66 9.09 -17.81
CA VAL A 258 3.78 8.88 -18.74
C VAL A 258 4.84 7.98 -18.10
N MET A 259 5.18 8.24 -16.84
CA MET A 259 6.17 7.44 -16.12
C MET A 259 5.70 5.99 -15.94
N THR A 260 4.46 5.78 -15.49
CA THR A 260 3.94 4.43 -15.21
C THR A 260 3.67 3.63 -16.48
N SER A 261 3.22 4.28 -17.57
CA SER A 261 3.08 3.60 -18.86
C SER A 261 4.43 3.15 -19.43
N GLY A 262 5.47 3.98 -19.34
CA GLY A 262 6.82 3.61 -19.76
C GLY A 262 7.35 2.40 -18.99
N TRP A 263 7.21 2.41 -17.66
CA TRP A 263 7.57 1.26 -16.83
C TRP A 263 6.74 0.01 -17.11
N ALA A 264 5.42 0.14 -17.26
CA ALA A 264 4.53 -0.98 -17.54
C ALA A 264 4.85 -1.62 -18.89
N LEU A 265 5.21 -0.83 -19.91
CA LEU A 265 5.62 -1.33 -21.22
C LEU A 265 6.93 -2.13 -21.13
N VAL A 266 7.96 -1.57 -20.49
CA VAL A 266 9.25 -2.27 -20.31
C VAL A 266 9.06 -3.56 -19.51
N THR A 267 8.24 -3.52 -18.47
CA THR A 267 7.93 -4.70 -17.64
C THR A 267 7.17 -5.75 -18.44
N ALA A 268 6.15 -5.37 -19.21
CA ALA A 268 5.37 -6.30 -20.03
C ALA A 268 6.22 -6.99 -21.12
N LEU A 269 7.21 -6.30 -21.69
CA LEU A 269 8.05 -6.84 -22.77
C LEU A 269 9.15 -7.79 -22.25
N ASN A 270 9.66 -7.56 -21.04
CA ASN A 270 10.82 -8.29 -20.52
C ASN A 270 10.49 -9.29 -19.40
N TYR A 271 9.30 -9.18 -18.80
CA TYR A 271 8.86 -10.09 -17.74
C TYR A 271 8.06 -11.25 -18.34
N HIS A 272 8.43 -12.49 -17.97
CA HIS A 272 7.83 -13.70 -18.54
C HIS A 272 6.30 -13.74 -18.31
N PRO A 273 5.50 -14.30 -19.25
CA PRO A 273 4.03 -14.34 -19.20
C PRO A 273 3.46 -15.34 -18.17
N SER A 274 4.09 -15.47 -17.01
CA SER A 274 3.50 -16.16 -15.86
C SER A 274 2.49 -15.23 -15.19
N LYS A 275 1.25 -15.71 -15.07
CA LYS A 275 0.07 -14.97 -14.60
C LYS A 275 0.37 -14.12 -13.36
N CYS A 276 0.02 -12.83 -13.44
CA CYS A 276 0.11 -11.81 -12.39
C CYS A 276 1.55 -11.32 -12.10
N TRP A 277 1.80 -10.00 -12.12
CA TRP A 277 3.10 -9.36 -11.83
C TRP A 277 3.48 -9.41 -10.34
N TRP A 278 3.39 -10.60 -9.76
CA TRP A 278 3.77 -10.83 -8.38
C TRP A 278 5.28 -10.69 -8.22
N GLY A 279 5.71 -9.91 -7.22
CA GLY A 279 7.14 -9.70 -6.94
C GLY A 279 7.85 -8.70 -7.87
N TYR A 280 7.12 -7.88 -8.63
CA TYR A 280 7.71 -6.85 -9.51
C TYR A 280 8.69 -5.91 -8.77
N ASN A 281 8.45 -5.64 -7.48
CA ASN A 281 9.33 -4.84 -6.61
C ASN A 281 10.77 -5.38 -6.51
N LEU A 282 10.99 -6.66 -6.84
CA LEU A 282 12.28 -7.31 -6.77
C LEU A 282 13.03 -7.29 -8.12
N SER A 283 12.34 -6.90 -9.19
CA SER A 283 12.92 -6.76 -10.53
C SER A 283 13.74 -5.47 -10.63
N VAL A 284 14.79 -5.49 -11.46
CA VAL A 284 15.59 -4.30 -11.78
C VAL A 284 14.73 -3.20 -12.42
N TYR A 285 13.68 -3.57 -13.17
CA TYR A 285 12.79 -2.61 -13.82
C TYR A 285 12.00 -1.74 -12.83
N PHE A 286 11.85 -2.16 -11.58
CA PHE A 286 11.23 -1.35 -10.52
C PHE A 286 11.92 0.01 -10.34
N TRP A 287 13.24 0.08 -10.57
CA TRP A 287 14.02 1.33 -10.45
C TRP A 287 13.65 2.39 -11.48
N ILE A 288 13.00 2.03 -12.58
CA ILE A 288 12.52 3.00 -13.60
C ILE A 288 11.52 3.98 -12.97
N LEU A 289 10.67 3.51 -12.06
CA LEU A 289 9.74 4.36 -11.30
C LEU A 289 10.37 4.87 -10.00
N GLU A 290 11.13 4.03 -9.32
CA GLU A 290 11.65 4.37 -8.00
C GLU A 290 12.75 5.44 -8.04
N GLY A 291 13.61 5.44 -9.07
CA GLY A 291 14.66 6.45 -9.26
C GLY A 291 14.10 7.88 -9.38
N PRO A 292 13.14 8.15 -10.27
CA PRO A 292 12.48 9.45 -10.34
C PRO A 292 11.77 9.87 -9.04
N ARG A 293 11.14 8.92 -8.31
CA ARG A 293 10.54 9.20 -7.00
C ARG A 293 11.59 9.64 -5.98
N MET A 294 12.76 8.99 -5.98
CA MET A 294 13.90 9.39 -5.14
C MET A 294 14.35 10.82 -5.44
N ALA A 295 14.49 11.16 -6.72
CA ALA A 295 14.86 12.52 -7.11
C ALA A 295 13.82 13.56 -6.64
N ILE A 296 12.53 13.25 -6.76
CA ILE A 296 11.44 14.10 -6.30
C ILE A 296 11.50 14.33 -4.78
N ILE A 297 11.73 13.28 -3.99
CA ILE A 297 11.83 13.38 -2.53
C ILE A 297 13.05 14.22 -2.13
N LEU A 298 14.19 14.01 -2.80
CA LEU A 298 15.39 14.81 -2.56
C LEU A 298 15.14 16.30 -2.86
N LEU A 299 14.47 16.62 -3.97
CA LEU A 299 14.10 18.00 -4.30
C LEU A 299 13.15 18.60 -3.27
N ASN A 300 12.14 17.86 -2.82
CA ASN A 300 11.24 18.30 -1.74
C ASN A 300 11.98 18.58 -0.44
N PHE A 301 12.96 17.75 -0.09
CA PHE A 301 13.82 17.98 1.07
C PHE A 301 14.65 19.27 0.92
N LEU A 302 15.20 19.55 -0.26
CA LEU A 302 15.91 20.80 -0.52
C LEU A 302 15.00 22.03 -0.44
N PHE A 303 13.80 21.96 -1.05
CA PHE A 303 12.79 23.03 -0.95
C PHE A 303 12.44 23.36 0.48
N LEU A 304 12.27 22.31 1.27
CA LEU A 304 11.99 22.42 2.67
C LEU A 304 13.13 23.09 3.44
N LEU A 305 14.39 22.67 3.29
CA LEU A 305 15.52 23.31 3.97
C LEU A 305 15.56 24.82 3.68
N ASN A 306 15.26 25.21 2.44
CA ASN A 306 15.16 26.60 2.05
C ASN A 306 13.97 27.32 2.70
N ILE A 307 12.78 26.69 2.75
CA ILE A 307 11.59 27.24 3.43
C ILE A 307 11.89 27.45 4.92
N VAL A 308 12.46 26.45 5.59
CA VAL A 308 12.82 26.54 7.02
C VAL A 308 13.82 27.67 7.25
N ARG A 309 14.86 27.79 6.41
CA ARG A 309 15.82 28.90 6.49
C ARG A 309 15.12 30.26 6.40
N VAL A 310 14.29 30.47 5.38
CA VAL A 310 13.59 31.75 5.17
C VAL A 310 12.61 32.04 6.30
N LEU A 311 11.88 31.03 6.78
CA LEU A 311 10.93 31.17 7.87
C LEU A 311 11.63 31.51 9.19
N VAL A 312 12.74 30.84 9.53
CA VAL A 312 13.52 31.11 10.75
C VAL A 312 14.04 32.56 10.74
N VAL A 313 14.51 33.05 9.60
CA VAL A 313 14.94 34.46 9.46
C VAL A 313 13.77 35.41 9.70
N LYS A 314 12.61 35.16 9.09
CA LYS A 314 11.40 36.00 9.28
C LYS A 314 10.87 35.95 10.72
N LEU A 315 10.85 34.78 11.35
CA LEU A 315 10.39 34.62 12.74
C LEU A 315 11.32 35.32 13.73
N ARG A 316 12.64 35.27 13.53
CA ARG A 316 13.60 35.97 14.39
C ARG A 316 13.41 37.50 14.34
N GLN A 317 12.88 38.05 13.26
CA GLN A 317 12.61 39.48 13.10
C GLN A 317 11.29 39.93 13.76
N SER A 318 10.36 39.02 14.07
CA SER A 318 9.03 39.35 14.59
C SER A 318 8.97 39.17 16.12
N HIS A 319 9.20 40.25 16.88
CA HIS A 319 9.11 40.28 18.35
C HIS A 319 7.64 40.32 18.85
N SER A 320 7.07 39.20 19.32
CA SER A 320 5.81 39.16 20.11
C SER A 320 5.66 37.82 20.86
N SER A 321 5.21 37.88 22.12
CA SER A 321 5.08 36.74 23.06
C SER A 321 3.92 35.79 22.75
N GLU A 322 2.79 36.29 22.22
CA GLU A 322 1.68 35.44 21.73
C GLU A 322 2.03 34.79 20.37
N ILE A 323 2.79 35.50 19.53
CA ILE A 323 3.38 34.97 18.30
C ILE A 323 4.42 33.89 18.61
N GLU A 324 5.05 33.91 19.79
CA GLU A 324 6.01 32.88 20.19
C GLU A 324 5.33 31.50 20.38
N GLN A 325 4.12 31.46 20.94
CA GLN A 325 3.38 30.22 21.18
C GLN A 325 2.74 29.68 19.89
N ALA A 326 2.13 30.56 19.08
CA ALA A 326 1.65 30.21 17.73
C ALA A 326 2.82 29.84 16.79
N GLY A 327 3.95 30.53 16.92
CA GLY A 327 5.19 30.27 16.21
C GLY A 327 5.81 28.93 16.59
N LYS A 328 5.73 28.49 17.85
CA LYS A 328 6.14 27.14 18.28
C LYS A 328 5.31 26.04 17.62
N ALA A 329 3.99 26.21 17.54
CA ALA A 329 3.09 25.24 16.89
C ALA A 329 3.27 25.22 15.37
N VAL A 330 3.38 26.40 14.73
CA VAL A 330 3.67 26.52 13.29
C VAL A 330 5.07 26.00 12.98
N ARG A 331 6.07 26.25 13.83
CA ARG A 331 7.41 25.68 13.73
C ARG A 331 7.38 24.17 13.85
N ALA A 332 6.62 23.61 14.78
CA ALA A 332 6.44 22.15 14.89
C ALA A 332 5.76 21.58 13.65
N ALA A 333 4.70 22.20 13.13
CA ALA A 333 4.02 21.78 11.91
C ALA A 333 4.91 21.88 10.65
N VAL A 334 5.70 22.95 10.54
CA VAL A 334 6.70 23.17 9.49
C VAL A 334 7.92 22.26 9.66
N VAL A 335 8.18 21.73 10.87
CA VAL A 335 9.18 20.67 11.11
C VAL A 335 8.61 19.28 10.83
N LEU A 336 7.30 19.09 10.95
CA LEU A 336 6.60 17.84 10.65
C LEU A 336 6.43 17.58 9.14
N LEU A 337 6.24 18.63 8.34
CA LEU A 337 6.31 18.61 6.87
C LEU A 337 7.61 17.97 6.32
N PRO A 338 8.81 18.33 6.81
CA PRO A 338 10.10 17.67 6.53
C PRO A 338 10.13 16.21 6.87
N LEU A 339 9.62 15.87 8.05
CA LEU A 339 9.67 14.53 8.59
C LEU A 339 8.95 13.59 7.63
N LEU A 340 7.88 14.03 6.97
CA LEU A 340 7.19 13.25 5.93
C LEU A 340 8.04 13.05 4.65
N GLY A 341 8.89 14.00 4.27
CA GLY A 341 9.84 13.82 3.17
C GLY A 341 11.01 12.90 3.57
N ILE A 342 11.54 13.08 4.77
CA ILE A 342 12.66 12.29 5.32
C ILE A 342 12.23 10.85 5.58
N THR A 343 11.01 10.61 6.09
CA THR A 343 10.52 9.24 6.31
C THR A 343 10.35 8.48 5.01
N ASN A 344 9.95 9.15 3.92
CA ASN A 344 9.95 8.56 2.59
C ASN A 344 11.36 8.27 2.07
N LEU A 345 12.35 9.11 2.39
CA LEU A 345 13.76 8.84 2.09
C LEU A 345 14.28 7.61 2.85
N VAL A 346 13.97 7.50 4.14
CA VAL A 346 14.33 6.35 4.99
C VAL A 346 13.60 5.08 4.57
N SER A 347 12.33 5.17 4.16
CA SER A 347 11.58 4.05 3.61
C SER A 347 12.17 3.50 2.32
N MET A 348 12.98 4.29 1.62
CA MET A 348 13.56 3.93 0.33
C MET A 348 15.03 3.52 0.43
N THR A 349 15.67 3.65 1.59
CA THR A 349 16.99 3.05 1.80
C THR A 349 16.86 1.53 1.83
N SER A 350 17.84 0.83 1.28
CA SER A 350 17.85 -0.63 1.29
C SER A 350 17.74 -1.15 2.72
N ALA A 351 16.77 -2.05 2.95
CA ALA A 351 16.55 -2.67 4.24
C ALA A 351 17.88 -3.29 4.75
N PRO A 352 18.38 -2.90 5.94
CA PRO A 352 19.62 -3.45 6.48
C PRO A 352 19.36 -4.85 7.05
N LEU A 353 19.34 -5.86 6.19
CA LEU A 353 19.09 -7.27 6.58
C LEU A 353 20.25 -7.90 7.37
N ASP A 354 21.40 -7.23 7.43
CA ASP A 354 22.64 -7.71 8.05
C ASP A 354 22.52 -7.88 9.56
N LYS A 355 21.70 -7.05 10.23
CA LYS A 355 21.46 -7.12 11.67
C LYS A 355 19.96 -7.10 11.95
N THR A 356 19.44 -8.16 12.57
CA THR A 356 17.99 -8.34 12.83
C THR A 356 17.39 -7.19 13.64
N PHE A 357 18.12 -6.64 14.60
CA PHE A 357 17.68 -5.47 15.37
C PHE A 357 17.49 -4.22 14.51
N TRP A 358 18.47 -3.91 13.65
CA TRP A 358 18.40 -2.76 12.75
C TRP A 358 17.31 -2.94 11.68
N PHE A 359 17.15 -4.15 11.16
CA PHE A 359 16.04 -4.50 10.28
C PHE A 359 14.69 -4.27 10.96
N GLY A 360 14.52 -4.73 12.21
CA GLY A 360 13.31 -4.52 12.99
C GLY A 360 12.99 -3.05 13.19
N MET A 361 13.93 -2.26 13.70
CA MET A 361 13.73 -0.82 13.91
C MET A 361 13.39 -0.07 12.62
N TRP A 362 14.16 -0.33 11.55
CA TRP A 362 13.94 0.28 10.24
C TRP A 362 12.56 -0.09 9.70
N SER A 363 12.20 -1.37 9.76
CA SER A 363 10.91 -1.89 9.27
C SER A 363 9.73 -1.28 10.04
N TYR A 364 9.71 -1.34 11.38
CA TYR A 364 8.63 -0.75 12.17
C TYR A 364 8.48 0.75 11.94
N THR A 365 9.60 1.48 11.91
CA THR A 365 9.57 2.94 11.76
C THR A 365 9.10 3.35 10.38
N THR A 366 9.59 2.72 9.31
CA THR A 366 9.20 3.05 7.94
C THR A 366 7.75 2.68 7.64
N HIS A 367 7.32 1.48 8.03
CA HIS A 367 5.94 1.05 7.86
C HIS A 367 4.96 1.89 8.69
N PHE A 368 5.31 2.27 9.93
CA PHE A 368 4.50 3.19 10.72
C PHE A 368 4.38 4.57 10.06
N MET A 369 5.51 5.16 9.68
CA MET A 369 5.52 6.52 9.14
C MET A 369 4.78 6.62 7.80
N THR A 370 4.94 5.63 6.93
CA THR A 370 4.23 5.58 5.64
C THR A 370 2.73 5.29 5.81
N SER A 371 2.34 4.46 6.76
CA SER A 371 0.92 4.12 6.99
C SER A 371 0.12 5.24 7.64
N PHE A 372 0.74 6.01 8.53
CA PHE A 372 0.13 7.16 9.20
C PHE A 372 0.37 8.50 8.47
N GLN A 373 1.06 8.48 7.33
CA GLN A 373 1.33 9.67 6.52
C GLN A 373 0.06 10.46 6.18
N GLY A 374 -1.00 9.78 5.72
CA GLY A 374 -2.28 10.40 5.41
C GLY A 374 -2.93 11.04 6.64
N LEU A 375 -2.88 10.38 7.79
CA LEU A 375 -3.35 10.92 9.07
C LEU A 375 -2.61 12.19 9.47
N PHE A 376 -1.28 12.20 9.40
CA PHE A 376 -0.47 13.36 9.76
C PHE A 376 -0.77 14.56 8.86
N ILE A 377 -0.84 14.35 7.55
CA ILE A 377 -1.12 15.44 6.60
C ILE A 377 -2.55 15.97 6.78
N SER A 378 -3.54 15.09 6.92
CA SER A 378 -4.92 15.47 7.22
C SER A 378 -5.02 16.29 8.51
N THR A 379 -4.30 15.88 9.55
CA THR A 379 -4.28 16.58 10.84
C THR A 379 -3.68 17.98 10.72
N LEU A 380 -2.53 18.12 10.05
CA LEU A 380 -1.87 19.41 9.87
C LEU A 380 -2.68 20.37 9.00
N TYR A 381 -3.19 19.90 7.86
CA TYR A 381 -3.80 20.80 6.85
C TYR A 381 -5.27 21.05 7.07
N CYS A 382 -6.00 20.11 7.69
CA CYS A 382 -7.42 20.24 7.97
C CYS A 382 -7.69 20.47 9.46
N PHE A 383 -7.40 19.49 10.33
CA PHE A 383 -7.89 19.53 11.72
C PHE A 383 -7.24 20.60 12.60
N LEU A 384 -5.94 20.86 12.43
CA LEU A 384 -5.21 21.89 13.16
C LEU A 384 -5.26 23.26 12.48
N ASN A 385 -5.84 23.36 11.28
CA ASN A 385 -5.89 24.60 10.53
C ASN A 385 -6.92 25.57 11.13
N GLY A 386 -6.46 26.74 11.56
CA GLY A 386 -7.28 27.77 12.19
C GLY A 386 -8.47 28.24 11.33
N GLU A 387 -8.26 28.40 10.02
CA GLU A 387 -9.32 28.82 9.09
C GLU A 387 -10.42 27.76 9.01
N VAL A 388 -10.04 26.49 8.97
CA VAL A 388 -10.95 25.34 8.91
C VAL A 388 -11.72 25.22 10.21
N ARG A 389 -11.02 25.27 11.35
CA ARG A 389 -11.64 25.21 12.69
C ARG A 389 -12.66 26.33 12.89
N LEU A 390 -12.36 27.54 12.41
CA LEU A 390 -13.25 28.69 12.52
C LEU A 390 -14.48 28.52 11.62
N ALA A 391 -14.31 28.08 10.37
CA ALA A 391 -15.41 27.78 9.46
C ALA A 391 -16.35 26.69 10.01
N VAL A 392 -15.79 25.61 10.55
CA VAL A 392 -16.54 24.52 11.17
C VAL A 392 -17.28 25.01 12.42
N LYS A 393 -16.61 25.73 13.32
CA LYS A 393 -17.25 26.33 14.52
C LYS A 393 -18.41 27.24 14.15
N LYS A 394 -18.24 28.10 13.14
CA LYS A 394 -19.32 28.98 12.65
C LYS A 394 -20.51 28.16 12.14
N SER A 395 -20.25 27.12 11.36
CA SER A 395 -21.30 26.24 10.84
C SER A 395 -22.04 25.49 11.96
N ILE A 396 -21.32 25.00 12.97
CA ILE A 396 -21.91 24.33 14.13
C ILE A 396 -22.75 25.33 14.94
N SER A 397 -22.26 26.55 15.16
CA SER A 397 -23.00 27.59 15.87
C SER A 397 -24.31 27.96 15.16
N VAL A 398 -24.30 28.08 13.83
CA VAL A 398 -25.52 28.31 13.04
C VAL A 398 -26.47 27.12 13.09
N TYR A 399 -25.97 25.89 13.01
CA TYR A 399 -26.80 24.70 13.13
C TYR A 399 -27.46 24.59 14.51
N LEU A 400 -26.70 24.88 15.58
CA LEU A 400 -27.21 24.90 16.94
C LEU A 400 -28.26 26.00 17.14
N SER A 401 -28.04 27.22 16.62
CA SER A 401 -29.02 28.31 16.76
C SER A 401 -30.33 28.02 16.04
N LEU A 402 -30.29 27.35 14.87
CA LEU A 402 -31.48 26.89 14.17
C LEU A 402 -32.22 25.81 14.97
N ARG A 403 -31.49 24.84 15.55
CA ARG A 403 -32.09 23.80 16.40
C ARG A 403 -32.69 24.34 17.70
N THR A 404 -32.14 25.42 18.26
CA THR A 404 -32.69 26.11 19.44
C THR A 404 -33.88 27.02 19.10
N ALA A 405 -34.08 27.39 17.83
CA ALA A 405 -35.24 28.18 17.40
C ALA A 405 -36.51 27.32 17.23
N GLU A 406 -36.39 26.02 16.91
CA GLU A 406 -37.54 25.11 16.74
C GLU A 406 -38.39 24.86 18.01
N PRO A 407 -37.85 24.75 19.24
CA PRO A 407 -38.66 24.56 20.45
C PRO A 407 -39.52 25.77 20.84
N ASN A 408 -39.16 26.98 20.40
CA ASN A 408 -39.78 28.21 20.89
C ASN A 408 -40.99 28.68 20.07
N ASN A 409 -41.13 28.22 18.83
CA ASN A 409 -42.30 28.54 18.00
C ASN A 409 -43.54 27.68 18.32
N GLN A 410 -43.40 26.56 19.04
CA GLN A 410 -44.55 25.80 19.55
C GLN A 410 -45.11 26.33 20.89
N ARG A 411 -44.34 27.11 21.65
CA ARG A 411 -44.81 27.72 22.91
C ARG A 411 -45.46 29.10 22.74
N ARG A 412 -45.24 29.78 21.62
CA ARG A 412 -45.78 31.13 21.36
C ARG A 412 -47.13 31.13 20.64
N SER A 413 -47.52 30.01 20.03
CA SER A 413 -48.80 29.84 19.32
C SER A 413 -49.97 29.43 20.22
N THR A 414 -49.75 29.17 21.51
CA THR A 414 -50.82 28.83 22.48
C THR A 414 -51.21 29.98 23.42
N LEU A 415 -50.63 31.18 23.28
CA LEU A 415 -50.87 32.30 24.21
C LEU A 415 -51.36 33.61 23.54
N GLY A 416 -51.99 33.52 22.37
CA GLY A 416 -52.40 34.69 21.58
C GLY A 416 -53.82 34.60 21.01
N ALA A 417 -54.78 34.04 21.75
CA ALA A 417 -56.17 33.96 21.30
C ALA A 417 -57.16 34.31 22.43
N SER A 418 -57.22 35.60 22.79
CA SER A 418 -58.38 36.16 23.51
C SER A 418 -58.38 37.69 23.46
N GLN A 419 -59.01 38.25 22.43
CA GLN A 419 -59.69 39.55 22.53
C GLN A 419 -60.86 39.62 21.52
N PRO A 420 -62.03 40.17 21.92
CA PRO A 420 -63.30 40.01 21.19
C PRO A 420 -63.49 41.06 20.08
N PRO A 421 -64.42 40.84 19.13
CA PRO A 421 -64.61 41.69 17.96
C PRO A 421 -65.33 43.01 18.28
N GLN A 422 -64.82 44.12 17.74
CA GLN A 422 -65.54 45.39 17.71
C GLN A 422 -66.58 45.40 16.60
N LEU A 423 -67.84 45.66 16.99
CA LEU A 423 -68.95 45.95 16.09
C LEU A 423 -68.78 47.37 15.50
N ILE A 424 -68.77 47.46 14.18
CA ILE A 424 -69.02 48.69 13.43
C ILE A 424 -70.52 48.74 13.13
N SER A 425 -71.20 49.80 13.56
CA SER A 425 -72.48 50.21 12.98
C SER A 425 -72.52 51.72 12.87
N GLY A 426 -72.55 52.22 11.64
CA GLY A 426 -72.84 53.61 11.34
C GLY A 426 -74.32 53.81 11.00
N LYS A 427 -74.84 55.02 11.26
CA LYS A 427 -75.56 55.89 10.31
C LYS A 427 -76.26 57.04 11.05
N LEU A 428 -76.28 58.19 10.36
CA LEU A 428 -77.30 59.25 10.29
C LEU A 428 -78.39 59.20 11.39
N LYS A 429 -78.64 60.28 12.14
CA LYS A 429 -79.06 61.62 11.70
C LYS A 429 -79.03 62.56 12.91
#